data_AF-A0A929UZK5-F1
#
_entry.id   AF-A0A929UZK5-F1
#
_cell.length_a   1.000
_cell.length_b   1.000
_cell.length_c   1.000
_cell.angle_alpha   90.00
_cell.angle_beta   90.00
_cell.angle_gamma   90.00
#
_symmetry.space_group_name_H-M   'P 1'
#
loop_
_entity.id
_entity.type
_entity.pdbx_description
1 polymer ?
#
loop_
_entity_poly.entity_id
_entity_poly.type
_entity_poly.pdbx_seq_one_letter_code
_entity_poly.pdbx_strand_id
1 'polypeptide(L)'
;MNNLEKRLALLQEGIDDTWAKLNLDEKFAKLAHLQEESAKPELWNDLARAKSVNTELKKLESELSTWQILKSQANDLHELIELSAEDLAEEIEAQLTAHEKTYAELKKSLRFTDPLDQKDAIIRITAGAGGTEAMDWA
;
A
#
# COMPACT_ATOMS: atom_id res chain seq x y z
N MET A 1 6.47 22.50 16.92
CA MET A 1 6.34 21.35 16.03
C MET A 1 7.61 21.24 15.20
N ASN A 2 8.48 20.31 15.57
CA ASN A 2 9.76 20.07 14.88
C ASN A 2 9.50 19.59 13.44
N ASN A 3 10.49 19.75 12.55
CA ASN A 3 10.33 19.38 11.13
C ASN A 3 9.96 17.90 10.94
N LEU A 4 10.54 17.02 11.76
CA LEU A 4 10.28 15.58 11.75
C LEU A 4 8.82 15.24 12.10
N GLU A 5 8.26 15.88 13.13
CA GLU A 5 6.86 15.70 13.53
C GLU A 5 5.89 16.06 12.39
N LYS A 6 6.17 17.15 11.67
CA LYS A 6 5.33 17.56 10.53
C LYS A 6 5.38 16.56 9.39
N ARG A 7 6.58 16.06 9.05
CA ARG A 7 6.74 15.05 8.01
C ARG A 7 6.06 13.74 8.38
N LEU A 8 6.22 13.28 9.62
CA LEU A 8 5.54 12.08 10.11
C LEU A 8 4.02 12.24 10.09
N ALA A 9 3.49 13.39 10.52
CA ALA A 9 2.05 13.66 10.47
C ALA A 9 1.50 13.59 9.04
N LEU A 10 2.21 14.15 8.05
CA LEU A 10 1.84 14.05 6.64
C LEU A 10 1.89 12.61 6.12
N LEU A 11 2.87 11.82 6.57
CA LEU A 11 2.97 10.40 6.23
C LEU A 11 1.79 9.61 6.82
N GLN A 12 1.48 9.80 8.10
CA GLN A 12 0.35 9.15 8.78
C GLN A 12 -0.98 9.51 8.12
N GLU A 13 -1.21 10.80 7.84
CA GLU A 13 -2.39 11.27 7.12
C GLU A 13 -2.48 10.59 5.75
N GLY A 14 -1.39 10.53 4.98
CA GLY A 14 -1.35 9.86 3.69
C GLY A 14 -1.63 8.35 3.78
N ILE A 15 -1.12 7.68 4.80
CA ILE A 15 -1.39 6.26 5.08
C ILE A 15 -2.89 6.08 5.37
N ASP A 16 -3.47 6.85 6.27
CA ASP A 16 -4.89 6.74 6.66
C ASP A 16 -5.85 7.05 5.50
N ASP A 17 -5.52 8.06 4.71
CA ASP A 17 -6.26 8.40 3.49
C ASP A 17 -6.28 7.23 2.50
N THR A 18 -5.14 6.55 2.35
CA THR A 18 -5.00 5.42 1.42
C THR A 18 -5.67 4.18 1.99
N TRP A 19 -5.57 3.99 3.31
CA TRP A 19 -6.23 2.92 4.05
C TRP A 19 -7.74 2.96 3.85
N ALA A 20 -8.35 4.14 4.00
CA ALA A 20 -9.76 4.36 3.75
C ALA A 20 -10.13 4.14 2.27
N LYS A 21 -9.36 4.71 1.33
CA LYS A 21 -9.62 4.56 -0.12
C LYS A 21 -9.58 3.11 -0.59
N LEU A 22 -8.77 2.26 0.03
CA LEU A 22 -8.64 0.84 -0.29
C LEU A 22 -9.57 -0.06 0.52
N ASN A 23 -10.39 0.50 1.41
CA ASN A 23 -11.25 -0.22 2.36
C ASN A 23 -10.48 -1.32 3.11
N LEU A 24 -9.27 -1.01 3.60
CA LEU A 24 -8.42 -2.03 4.23
C LEU A 24 -9.07 -2.62 5.48
N ASP A 25 -9.87 -1.85 6.23
CA ASP A 25 -10.62 -2.34 7.39
C ASP A 25 -11.58 -3.49 7.02
N GLU A 26 -12.31 -3.35 5.91
CA GLU A 26 -13.21 -4.41 5.43
C GLU A 26 -12.43 -5.65 4.99
N LYS A 27 -11.26 -5.46 4.35
CA LYS A 27 -10.38 -6.56 3.96
C LYS A 27 -9.80 -7.29 5.18
N PHE A 28 -9.45 -6.56 6.25
CA PHE A 28 -9.04 -7.16 7.53
C PHE A 28 -10.17 -7.95 8.18
N ALA A 29 -11.38 -7.42 8.20
CA ALA A 29 -12.55 -8.13 8.71
C ALA A 29 -12.80 -9.44 7.92
N LYS A 30 -12.66 -9.37 6.59
CA LYS A 30 -12.75 -10.54 5.71
C LYS A 30 -11.63 -11.55 5.97
N LEU A 31 -10.38 -11.09 6.16
CA LEU A 31 -9.25 -11.95 6.53
C LEU A 31 -9.55 -12.71 7.82
N ALA A 32 -10.02 -12.02 8.86
CA ALA A 32 -10.38 -12.62 10.14
C ALA A 32 -11.49 -13.68 9.99
N HIS A 33 -12.52 -13.40 9.19
CA HIS A 33 -13.57 -14.38 8.89
C HIS A 33 -13.02 -15.62 8.17
N LEU A 34 -12.16 -15.44 7.16
CA LEU A 34 -11.54 -16.56 6.43
C LEU A 34 -10.62 -17.38 7.33
N GLN A 35 -9.91 -16.74 8.27
CA GLN A 35 -9.11 -17.42 9.29
C GLN A 35 -9.99 -18.26 10.22
N GLU A 36 -11.13 -17.73 10.67
CA GLU A 36 -12.09 -18.47 11.47
C GLU A 36 -12.70 -19.66 10.70
N GLU A 37 -13.02 -19.48 9.41
CA GLU A 37 -13.50 -20.55 8.55
C GLU A 37 -12.44 -21.63 8.33
N SER A 38 -11.17 -21.26 8.15
CA SER A 38 -10.04 -22.19 8.01
C SER A 38 -9.77 -23.03 9.25
N ALA A 39 -10.10 -22.48 10.43
CA ALA A 39 -10.00 -23.18 11.70
C ALA A 39 -11.11 -24.22 11.92
N LYS A 40 -12.20 -24.20 11.14
CA LYS A 40 -13.31 -25.16 11.24
C LYS A 40 -12.93 -26.50 10.59
N PRO A 41 -12.95 -27.63 11.33
CA PRO A 41 -12.63 -28.95 10.79
C PRO A 41 -13.50 -29.33 9.57
N GLU A 42 -14.73 -28.83 9.52
CA GLU A 42 -15.70 -29.12 8.48
C GLU A 42 -15.27 -28.60 7.10
N LEU A 43 -14.47 -27.53 7.04
CA LEU A 43 -13.91 -27.02 5.79
C LEU A 43 -13.02 -28.07 5.12
N TRP A 44 -12.30 -28.86 5.91
CA TRP A 44 -11.37 -29.88 5.42
C TRP A 44 -12.06 -31.12 4.85
N ASN A 45 -13.37 -31.25 5.04
CA ASN A 45 -14.19 -32.26 4.37
C ASN A 45 -14.38 -31.94 2.87
N ASP A 46 -14.20 -30.68 2.47
CA ASP A 46 -14.20 -30.23 1.08
C ASP A 46 -12.84 -29.65 0.70
N LEU A 47 -11.97 -30.53 0.18
CA LEU A 47 -10.62 -30.19 -0.27
C LEU A 47 -10.58 -29.06 -1.31
N ALA A 48 -11.59 -28.95 -2.17
CA ALA A 48 -11.64 -27.90 -3.19
C ALA A 48 -11.92 -26.54 -2.55
N ARG A 49 -12.90 -26.49 -1.64
CA ARG A 49 -13.22 -25.29 -0.87
C ARG A 49 -12.07 -24.87 0.04
N ALA A 50 -11.46 -25.81 0.78
CA ALA A 50 -10.32 -25.53 1.65
C ALA A 50 -9.13 -24.93 0.88
N LYS A 51 -8.86 -25.42 -0.34
CA LYS A 51 -7.81 -24.88 -1.21
C LYS A 51 -8.12 -23.44 -1.65
N SER A 52 -9.37 -23.17 -2.02
CA SER A 52 -9.82 -21.83 -2.40
C SER A 52 -9.68 -20.84 -1.25
N VAL A 53 -10.20 -21.19 -0.07
CA VAL A 53 -10.12 -20.36 1.14
C VAL A 53 -8.66 -20.08 1.51
N ASN A 54 -7.79 -21.08 1.53
CA ASN A 54 -6.37 -20.87 1.85
C ASN A 54 -5.65 -20.01 0.82
N THR A 55 -6.01 -20.11 -0.46
CA THR A 55 -5.42 -19.26 -1.51
C THR A 55 -5.83 -17.81 -1.32
N GLU A 56 -7.11 -17.57 -1.05
CA GLU A 56 -7.65 -16.24 -0.79
C GLU A 56 -7.08 -15.63 0.50
N LEU A 57 -6.98 -16.42 1.56
CA LEU A 57 -6.38 -16.03 2.84
C LEU A 57 -4.93 -15.57 2.65
N LYS A 58 -4.09 -16.39 2.01
CA LYS A 58 -2.68 -16.03 1.74
C LYS A 58 -2.55 -14.76 0.89
N LYS A 59 -3.44 -14.58 -0.08
CA LYS A 59 -3.43 -13.39 -0.94
C LYS A 59 -3.76 -12.14 -0.11
N LEU A 60 -4.84 -12.18 0.66
CA LEU A 60 -5.25 -11.08 1.54
C LEU A 60 -4.19 -10.79 2.60
N GLU A 61 -3.62 -11.82 3.22
CA GLU A 61 -2.60 -11.68 4.26
C GLU A 61 -1.36 -10.96 3.74
N SER A 62 -0.85 -11.37 2.57
CA SER A 62 0.32 -10.74 1.93
C SER A 62 0.05 -9.27 1.54
N GLU A 63 -1.13 -8.99 1.02
CA GLU A 63 -1.54 -7.63 0.64
C GLU A 63 -1.65 -6.73 1.87
N LEU A 64 -2.28 -7.23 2.93
CA LEU A 64 -2.62 -6.46 4.12
C LEU A 64 -1.45 -6.29 5.09
N SER A 65 -0.58 -7.30 5.22
CA SER A 65 0.54 -7.29 6.17
C SER A 65 1.45 -6.08 5.94
N THR A 66 1.69 -5.73 4.68
CA THR A 66 2.60 -4.63 4.33
C THR A 66 2.04 -3.27 4.77
N TRP A 67 0.73 -3.06 4.59
CA TRP A 67 0.04 -1.85 5.07
C TRP A 67 -0.02 -1.78 6.60
N GLN A 68 -0.30 -2.90 7.25
CA GLN A 68 -0.33 -2.98 8.72
C GLN A 68 1.02 -2.65 9.34
N ILE A 69 2.09 -3.24 8.82
CA ILE A 69 3.46 -3.02 9.29
C ILE A 69 3.82 -1.54 9.14
N LEU A 70 3.58 -0.96 7.96
CA LEU A 70 3.89 0.46 7.71
C LEU A 70 3.12 1.39 8.66
N LYS A 71 1.83 1.13 8.89
CA LYS A 71 1.02 1.93 9.82
C LYS A 71 1.50 1.81 11.26
N SER A 72 1.85 0.60 11.70
CA SER A 72 2.43 0.36 13.04
C SER A 72 3.74 1.12 13.20
N GLN A 73 4.67 0.96 12.25
CA GLN A 73 5.97 1.62 12.29
C GLN A 73 5.87 3.14 12.32
N ALA A 74 4.92 3.73 11.57
CA ALA A 74 4.68 5.16 11.61
C ALA A 74 4.19 5.64 12.99
N ASN A 75 3.36 4.85 13.67
CA ASN A 75 2.90 5.16 15.02
C ASN A 75 4.02 4.98 16.06
N ASP A 76 4.79 3.89 15.97
CA ASP A 76 5.94 3.66 16.85
C ASP A 76 6.98 4.80 16.70
N LEU A 77 7.20 5.28 15.46
CA LEU A 77 8.08 6.41 15.19
C LEU A 77 7.56 7.73 15.79
N HIS A 78 6.24 7.88 15.91
CA HIS A 78 5.64 9.04 16.58
C HIS A 78 6.01 9.06 18.06
N GLU A 79 5.81 7.92 18.74
CA GLU A 79 6.18 7.76 20.15
C GLU A 79 7.69 7.96 20.36
N LEU A 80 8.52 7.44 19.45
CA LEU A 80 9.97 7.65 19.49
C LEU A 80 10.35 9.12 19.37
N ILE A 81 9.72 9.88 18.48
CA ILE A 81 9.98 11.33 18.33
C ILE A 81 9.63 12.06 19.63
N GLU A 82 8.48 11.75 20.24
CA GLU A 82 8.05 12.39 21.50
C GLU A 82 8.99 12.11 22.67
N LEU A 83 9.62 10.94 22.69
CA LEU A 83 10.52 10.50 23.76
C LEU A 83 12.00 10.82 23.49
N SER A 84 12.35 11.17 22.25
CA SER A 84 13.76 11.29 21.83
C SER A 84 14.44 12.57 22.29
N ALA A 85 15.72 12.44 22.66
CA ALA A 85 16.64 13.57 22.79
C ALA A 85 17.19 13.99 21.41
N GLU A 86 17.70 15.22 21.30
CA GLU A 86 18.25 15.77 20.04
C GLU A 86 19.30 14.85 19.36
N ASP A 87 20.01 14.05 20.15
CA ASP A 87 21.07 13.14 19.69
C ASP A 87 20.56 11.98 18.80
N LEU A 88 19.26 11.68 18.81
CA LEU A 88 18.64 10.62 18.00
C LEU A 88 17.97 11.14 16.72
N ALA A 89 18.02 12.45 16.49
CA ALA A 89 17.29 13.09 15.38
C ALA A 89 17.70 12.54 14.00
N GLU A 90 18.99 12.27 13.77
CA GLU A 90 19.49 11.73 12.50
C GLU A 90 18.99 10.29 12.23
N GLU A 91 18.94 9.45 13.27
CA GLU A 91 18.46 8.07 13.14
C GLU A 91 16.95 8.04 12.84
N ILE A 92 16.18 8.85 13.55
CA ILE A 92 14.75 9.04 13.33
C ILE A 92 14.49 9.55 11.92
N GLU A 93 15.28 10.51 11.44
CA GLU A 93 15.14 11.04 10.09
C GLU A 93 15.40 9.98 9.02
N ALA A 94 16.40 9.12 9.23
CA ALA A 94 16.69 8.00 8.32
C ALA A 94 15.52 7.00 8.28
N GLN A 95 14.96 6.63 9.43
CA GLN A 95 13.80 5.74 9.51
C GLN A 95 12.56 6.35 8.86
N LEU A 96 12.28 7.62 9.12
CA LEU A 96 11.16 8.34 8.50
C LEU A 96 11.27 8.35 6.98
N THR A 97 12.47 8.64 6.47
CA THR A 97 12.74 8.66 5.03
C THR A 97 12.55 7.28 4.39
N ALA A 98 12.94 6.21 5.10
CA ALA A 98 12.68 4.85 4.66
C ALA A 98 11.18 4.53 4.58
N HIS A 99 10.41 4.92 5.60
CA HIS A 99 8.95 4.71 5.62
C HIS A 99 8.23 5.53 4.54
N GLU A 100 8.62 6.78 4.31
CA GLU A 100 8.11 7.61 3.21
C GLU A 100 8.35 6.92 1.85
N LYS A 101 9.53 6.33 1.66
CA LYS A 101 9.85 5.58 0.44
C LYS A 101 8.99 4.32 0.29
N THR A 102 8.84 3.53 1.35
CA THR A 102 7.97 2.34 1.33
C THR A 102 6.52 2.72 1.01
N TYR A 103 5.99 3.78 1.62
CA TYR A 103 4.66 4.29 1.32
C TYR A 103 4.52 4.71 -0.16
N ALA A 104 5.51 5.41 -0.70
CA ALA A 104 5.52 5.82 -2.11
C ALA A 104 5.55 4.61 -3.06
N GLU A 105 6.32 3.58 -2.75
CA GLU A 105 6.39 2.33 -3.51
C GLU A 105 5.05 1.56 -3.48
N LEU A 106 4.42 1.45 -2.30
CA LEU A 106 3.09 0.88 -2.16
C LEU A 106 2.05 1.66 -2.96
N LYS A 107 2.05 2.99 -2.86
CA LYS A 107 1.13 3.84 -3.63
C LYS A 107 1.33 3.69 -5.14
N LYS A 108 2.57 3.45 -5.58
CA LYS A 108 2.90 3.18 -6.97
C LYS A 108 2.39 1.81 -7.41
N SER A 109 2.52 0.76 -6.58
CA SER A 109 2.03 -0.58 -6.93
C SER A 109 0.50 -0.62 -7.08
N LEU A 110 -0.24 0.22 -6.36
CA LEU A 110 -1.69 0.38 -6.53
C LEU A 110 -2.11 0.87 -7.92
N ARG A 111 -1.22 1.56 -8.66
CA ARG A 111 -1.50 2.04 -10.02
C ARG A 111 -1.34 0.96 -11.08
N PHE A 112 -0.69 -0.16 -10.74
CA PHE A 112 -0.32 -1.22 -11.69
C PHE A 112 -1.07 -2.53 -11.42
N THR A 113 -2.38 -2.43 -11.17
CA THR A 113 -3.23 -3.58 -10.83
C THR A 113 -3.82 -4.29 -12.06
N ASP A 114 -3.73 -3.72 -13.25
CA ASP A 114 -4.23 -4.34 -14.48
C ASP A 114 -3.22 -5.38 -15.01
N PRO A 115 -3.66 -6.58 -15.45
CA PRO A 115 -2.79 -7.56 -16.10
C PRO A 115 -1.97 -7.02 -17.29
N LEU A 116 -2.41 -5.92 -17.92
CA LEU A 116 -1.70 -5.25 -19.00
C LEU A 116 -0.61 -4.28 -18.54
N ASP A 117 -0.60 -3.88 -17.26
CA ASP A 117 0.35 -2.90 -16.71
C ASP A 117 1.81 -3.38 -16.70
N GLN A 118 2.04 -4.70 -16.77
CA GLN A 118 3.38 -5.28 -16.88
C GLN A 118 3.92 -5.32 -18.32
N LYS A 119 3.13 -4.90 -19.32
CA LYS A 119 3.50 -4.95 -20.74
C LYS A 119 3.99 -3.57 -21.23
N ASP A 120 4.88 -3.58 -22.22
CA ASP A 120 5.33 -2.35 -22.86
C ASP A 120 4.15 -1.60 -23.50
N ALA A 121 4.06 -0.29 -23.23
CA ALA A 121 3.03 0.56 -23.82
C ALA A 121 3.39 0.91 -25.27
N ILE A 122 2.52 0.57 -26.22
CA ILE A 122 2.62 1.05 -27.60
C ILE A 122 1.84 2.36 -27.71
N ILE A 123 2.55 3.48 -27.71
CA ILE A 123 1.94 4.81 -27.88
C ILE A 123 1.93 5.15 -29.37
N ARG A 124 0.74 5.24 -29.97
CA ARG A 124 0.55 5.76 -31.34
C ARG A 124 -0.04 7.16 -31.27
N ILE A 125 0.78 8.15 -31.55
CA ILE A 125 0.33 9.53 -31.74
C ILE A 125 -0.11 9.67 -33.20
N THR A 126 -1.35 10.07 -33.43
CA THR A 126 -1.88 10.32 -34.77
C THR A 126 -2.37 11.76 -34.81
N ALA A 127 -1.77 12.59 -35.67
CA ALA A 127 -2.32 13.91 -35.95
C ALA A 127 -3.70 13.71 -36.60
N GLY A 128 -4.76 14.22 -35.96
CA GLY A 128 -6.10 14.25 -36.55
C GLY A 128 -6.08 15.00 -37.88
N ALA A 129 -7.09 14.77 -38.73
CA ALA A 129 -7.21 15.40 -40.04
C ALA A 129 -7.29 16.94 -39.93
N GLY A 130 -6.14 17.60 -39.94
CA GLY A 130 -5.97 19.04 -39.93
C GLY A 130 -4.63 19.33 -40.59
N GLY A 131 -4.65 20.22 -41.59
CA GLY A 131 -3.51 20.52 -42.46
C GLY A 131 -2.29 21.10 -41.73
N THR A 132 -1.42 21.73 -42.53
CA THR A 132 -0.04 22.17 -42.26
C THR A 132 0.25 22.98 -40.98
N GLU A 133 -0.74 23.30 -40.15
CA GLU A 133 -0.58 23.99 -38.85
C GLU A 133 -0.49 23.02 -37.65
N ALA A 134 -0.74 21.71 -37.84
CA ALA A 134 -0.68 20.71 -36.76
C ALA A 134 0.72 20.09 -36.54
N MET A 135 1.76 20.60 -37.19
CA MET A 135 3.12 20.03 -37.17
C MET A 135 4.12 20.74 -36.24
N ASP A 136 3.68 21.64 -35.36
CA ASP A 136 4.65 22.35 -34.51
C ASP A 136 4.80 21.77 -33.09
N TRP A 137 4.08 20.70 -32.73
CA TRP A 137 4.40 19.86 -31.58
C TRP A 137 4.07 18.38 -31.83
N ALA A 138 5.08 17.65 -32.31
CA ALA A 138 5.19 16.19 -32.22
C ALA A 138 6.64 15.83 -31.86
#